data_AF-A0A924SQL4-F1
#
_entry.id   AF-A0A924SQL4-F1
#
_cell.length_a   1.000
_cell.length_b   1.000
_cell.length_c   1.000
_cell.angle_alpha   90.00
_cell.angle_beta   90.00
_cell.angle_gamma   90.00
#
_symmetry.space_group_name_H-M   'P 1'
#
loop_
_entity.id
_entity.type
_entity.pdbx_description
1 polymer ?
#
loop_
_entity_poly.entity_id
_entity_poly.type
_entity_poly.pdbx_seq_one_letter_code
_entity_poly.pdbx_strand_id
1 'polypeptide(L)'
;GMVLLFFYRQNFDQYYYLAALAFLLLNGFNLLPVTPLYGGQIIETLFVRSGLVIQFICLLLALAILLYSIYMFKLWLLIVVAWFVLKRISSIFLTQQVRIELNKKNITYEGNYDELNEDEYNQIRDVLVTKSKVLSKRFLPGQPSVHEADLVKYVEKILIPSYRYDLSLVQKATLLAIYLSAIILPVLQWLYFKA
;
A
#
# COMPACT_ATOMS: atom_id res chain seq x y z
N GLY A 1 -3.18 16.57 16.44
CA GLY A 1 -3.52 15.43 17.32
C GLY A 1 -2.91 15.58 18.69
N MET A 2 -1.67 15.10 18.88
CA MET A 2 -0.97 15.08 20.18
C MET A 2 -0.90 16.43 20.92
N VAL A 3 -0.59 17.52 20.20
CA VAL A 3 -0.53 18.88 20.76
C VAL A 3 -1.90 19.33 21.29
N LEU A 4 -2.99 19.06 20.55
CA LEU A 4 -4.34 19.40 20.98
C LEU A 4 -4.77 18.56 22.19
N LEU A 5 -4.35 17.29 22.25
CA LEU A 5 -4.58 16.43 23.41
C LEU A 5 -3.87 16.99 24.67
N PHE A 6 -2.67 17.57 24.49
CA PHE A 6 -1.95 18.26 25.57
C PHE A 6 -2.68 19.53 26.03
N PHE A 7 -3.19 20.36 25.11
CA PHE A 7 -3.98 21.55 25.46
C PHE A 7 -5.31 21.21 26.14
N TYR A 8 -5.97 20.11 25.74
CA TYR A 8 -7.13 19.60 26.44
C TYR A 8 -6.82 19.29 27.90
N ARG A 9 -5.68 18.66 28.20
CA ARG A 9 -5.28 18.35 29.58
C ARG A 9 -5.13 19.61 30.46
N GLN A 10 -4.72 20.73 29.88
CA GLN A 10 -4.52 21.97 30.62
C GLN A 10 -5.83 22.76 30.82
N ASN A 11 -6.70 22.79 29.81
CA ASN A 11 -7.88 23.66 29.80
C ASN A 11 -9.21 22.92 30.05
N PHE A 12 -9.21 21.59 29.96
CA PHE A 12 -10.39 20.72 30.01
C PHE A 12 -11.51 21.08 29.01
N ASP A 13 -11.18 21.84 27.96
CA ASP A 13 -12.13 22.23 26.94
C ASP A 13 -12.41 21.08 25.96
N GLN A 14 -13.70 20.73 25.85
CA GLN A 14 -14.21 19.65 25.02
C GLN A 14 -13.88 19.83 23.52
N TYR A 15 -13.73 21.06 23.02
CA TYR A 15 -13.36 21.30 21.63
C TYR A 15 -11.95 20.78 21.31
N TYR A 16 -10.99 20.98 22.23
CA TYR A 16 -9.63 20.45 22.07
C TYR A 16 -9.61 18.93 22.08
N TYR A 17 -10.44 18.31 22.93
CA TYR A 17 -10.55 16.84 22.97
C TYR A 17 -11.07 16.27 21.65
N LEU A 18 -12.19 16.81 21.14
CA LEU A 18 -12.79 16.34 19.89
C LEU A 18 -11.85 16.57 18.70
N ALA A 19 -11.21 17.74 18.60
CA ALA A 19 -10.25 18.02 17.55
C ALA A 19 -9.01 17.13 17.66
N ALA A 20 -8.49 16.89 18.87
CA ALA A 20 -7.37 15.98 19.08
C ALA A 20 -7.69 14.58 18.58
N LEU A 21 -8.87 14.05 18.95
CA LEU A 21 -9.32 12.73 18.57
C LEU A 21 -9.51 12.61 17.05
N ALA A 22 -10.13 13.61 16.41
CA ALA A 22 -10.28 13.67 14.95
C ALA A 22 -8.93 13.62 14.22
N PHE A 23 -7.95 14.45 14.63
CA PHE A 23 -6.62 14.45 14.01
C PHE A 23 -5.82 13.18 14.30
N LEU A 24 -5.94 12.60 15.50
CA LEU A 24 -5.27 11.35 15.83
C LEU A 24 -5.81 10.18 15.01
N LEU A 25 -7.14 10.10 14.87
CA LEU A 25 -7.77 9.12 13.98
C LEU A 25 -7.33 9.34 12.54
N LEU A 26 -7.46 10.55 12.00
CA LEU A 26 -7.08 10.86 10.62
C LEU A 26 -5.61 10.47 10.32
N ASN A 27 -4.69 10.83 11.22
CA ASN A 27 -3.28 10.46 11.09
C ASN A 27 -3.07 8.95 11.21
N GLY A 28 -3.75 8.29 12.14
CA GLY A 28 -3.69 6.84 12.30
C GLY A 28 -4.19 6.10 11.05
N PHE A 29 -5.30 6.56 10.45
CA PHE A 29 -5.80 6.05 9.18
C PHE A 29 -4.78 6.29 8.06
N ASN A 30 -4.22 7.49 7.94
CA ASN A 30 -3.23 7.82 6.91
C ASN A 30 -1.93 7.01 7.02
N LEU A 31 -1.56 6.57 8.22
CA LEU A 31 -0.41 5.72 8.47
C LEU A 31 -0.69 4.24 8.18
N LEU A 32 -1.92 3.86 7.82
CA LEU A 32 -2.18 2.47 7.43
C LEU A 32 -1.36 2.11 6.18
N PRO A 33 -0.85 0.86 6.12
CA PRO A 33 0.08 0.42 5.08
C PRO A 33 -0.64 0.09 3.76
N VAL A 34 -1.58 0.91 3.31
CA VAL A 34 -2.45 0.66 2.16
C VAL A 34 -2.41 1.85 1.21
N THR A 35 -2.09 1.66 -0.06
CA THR A 35 -2.20 2.74 -1.05
C THR A 35 -3.67 3.02 -1.42
N PRO A 36 -4.09 4.30 -1.54
CA PRO A 36 -3.26 5.50 -1.70
C PRO A 36 -2.83 6.22 -0.40
N LEU A 37 -3.10 5.66 0.79
CA LEU A 37 -2.74 6.28 2.07
C LEU A 37 -1.20 6.41 2.22
N TYR A 38 -0.78 7.40 2.99
CA TYR A 38 0.63 7.75 3.15
C TYR A 38 1.49 6.60 3.68
N GLY A 39 0.99 5.81 4.65
CA GLY A 39 1.71 4.65 5.18
C GLY A 39 2.00 3.59 4.11
N GLY A 40 1.07 3.39 3.17
CA GLY A 40 1.28 2.51 2.02
C GLY A 40 2.41 2.99 1.11
N GLN A 41 2.44 4.29 0.80
CA GLN A 41 3.49 4.89 -0.04
C GLN A 41 4.87 4.84 0.63
N ILE A 42 4.95 5.05 1.94
CA ILE A 42 6.20 4.94 2.71
C ILE A 42 6.73 3.50 2.64
N ILE A 43 5.89 2.50 2.85
CA ILE A 43 6.30 1.09 2.77
C ILE A 43 6.70 0.73 1.34
N GLU A 44 5.97 1.19 0.34
CA GLU A 44 6.34 0.99 -1.06
C GLU A 44 7.72 1.58 -1.35
N THR A 45 8.01 2.79 -0.87
CA THR A 45 9.29 3.49 -1.06
C THR A 45 10.45 2.82 -0.29
N LEU A 46 10.20 2.36 0.93
CA LEU A 46 11.20 1.66 1.74
C LEU A 46 11.61 0.33 1.12
N PHE A 47 10.66 -0.37 0.48
CA PHE A 47 10.83 -1.73 -0.02
C PHE A 47 10.62 -1.87 -1.53
N VAL A 48 10.82 -0.79 -2.32
CA VAL A 48 10.68 -0.80 -3.80
C VAL A 48 11.47 -1.97 -4.39
N ARG A 49 12.71 -2.15 -3.93
CA ARG A 49 13.64 -3.17 -4.43
C ARG A 49 13.60 -4.48 -3.63
N SER A 50 13.26 -4.42 -2.35
CA SER A 50 13.25 -5.58 -1.44
C SER A 50 12.15 -6.60 -1.74
N GLY A 51 11.32 -6.31 -2.74
CA GLY A 51 10.42 -7.25 -3.39
C GLY A 51 8.99 -7.16 -2.86
N LEU A 52 8.06 -7.50 -3.76
CA LEU A 52 6.63 -7.65 -3.47
C LEU A 52 6.36 -8.57 -2.26
N VAL A 53 7.31 -9.43 -1.90
CA VAL A 53 7.26 -10.36 -0.75
C VAL A 53 7.29 -9.61 0.59
N ILE A 54 8.19 -8.65 0.79
CA ILE A 54 8.26 -7.91 2.06
C ILE A 54 7.01 -7.06 2.24
N GLN A 55 6.56 -6.39 1.18
CA GLN A 55 5.30 -5.64 1.19
C GLN A 55 4.11 -6.54 1.56
N PHE A 56 4.06 -7.75 1.00
CA PHE A 56 3.02 -8.73 1.32
C PHE A 56 3.05 -9.14 2.80
N ILE A 57 4.22 -9.41 3.37
CA ILE A 57 4.38 -9.76 4.79
C ILE A 57 3.93 -8.60 5.70
N CYS A 58 4.35 -7.36 5.38
CA CYS A 58 3.92 -6.18 6.13
C CYS A 58 2.40 -5.99 6.09
N LEU A 59 1.77 -6.18 4.93
CA LEU A 59 0.32 -6.10 4.77
C LEU A 59 -0.41 -7.19 5.56
N LEU A 60 0.11 -8.42 5.58
CA LEU A 60 -0.46 -9.52 6.38
C LEU A 60 -0.39 -9.22 7.88
N LEU A 61 0.75 -8.73 8.37
CA LEU A 61 0.91 -8.34 9.78
C LEU A 61 -0.06 -7.22 10.15
N ALA A 62 -0.19 -6.22 9.29
CA ALA A 62 -1.13 -5.12 9.49
C ALA A 62 -2.59 -5.58 9.46
N LEU A 63 -2.95 -6.49 8.56
CA LEU A 63 -4.28 -7.09 8.52
C LEU A 63 -4.59 -7.86 9.81
N ALA A 64 -3.64 -8.64 10.33
CA ALA A 64 -3.81 -9.37 11.58
C ALA A 64 -4.06 -8.43 12.77
N ILE A 65 -3.27 -7.36 12.89
CA ILE A 65 -3.45 -6.32 13.93
C ILE A 65 -4.81 -5.63 13.79
N LEU A 66 -5.23 -5.33 12.55
CA LEU A 66 -6.49 -4.68 12.27
C LEU A 66 -7.68 -5.57 12.64
N LEU A 67 -7.64 -6.86 12.29
CA LEU A 67 -8.69 -7.83 12.64
C LEU A 67 -8.78 -8.06 14.15
N TYR A 68 -7.63 -8.15 14.84
CA TYR A 68 -7.58 -8.20 16.30
C TYR A 68 -8.23 -6.95 16.93
N SER A 69 -7.94 -5.77 16.37
CA SER A 69 -8.52 -4.49 16.84
C SER A 69 -10.04 -4.42 16.60
N ILE A 70 -10.53 -4.91 15.46
CA ILE A 70 -11.96 -5.02 15.16
C ILE A 70 -12.65 -5.90 16.21
N TYR A 71 -12.06 -7.06 16.53
CA TYR A 71 -12.61 -7.99 17.49
C TYR A 71 -12.64 -7.41 18.92
N MET A 72 -11.52 -6.84 19.37
CA MET A 72 -11.39 -6.32 20.74
C MET A 72 -12.24 -5.06 20.98
N PHE A 73 -12.23 -4.12 20.04
CA PHE A 73 -12.88 -2.82 20.23
C PHE A 73 -14.27 -2.74 19.59
N LYS A 74 -14.74 -3.80 18.92
CA LYS A 74 -16.01 -3.86 18.19
C LYS A 74 -16.18 -2.70 17.17
N LEU A 75 -15.07 -2.26 16.59
CA LEU A 75 -15.03 -1.14 15.65
C LEU A 75 -15.36 -1.63 14.23
N TRP A 76 -16.64 -1.85 13.95
CA TRP A 76 -17.13 -2.36 12.65
C TRP A 76 -16.69 -1.51 11.45
N LEU A 77 -16.47 -0.20 11.62
CA LEU A 77 -15.98 0.69 10.56
C LEU A 77 -14.63 0.22 9.99
N LEU A 78 -13.77 -0.37 10.82
CA LEU A 78 -12.46 -0.88 10.39
C LEU A 78 -12.55 -2.08 9.44
N ILE A 79 -13.72 -2.70 9.27
CA ILE A 79 -13.93 -3.75 8.26
C ILE A 79 -13.74 -3.20 6.85
N VAL A 80 -14.16 -1.96 6.59
CA VAL A 80 -13.97 -1.30 5.29
C VAL A 80 -12.47 -1.15 5.00
N VAL A 81 -11.68 -0.80 6.02
CA VAL A 81 -10.22 -0.76 5.91
C VAL A 81 -9.65 -2.14 5.63
N ALA A 82 -10.08 -3.17 6.36
CA ALA A 82 -9.63 -4.54 6.16
C ALA A 82 -9.90 -5.02 4.73
N TRP A 83 -11.04 -4.63 4.17
CA TRP A 83 -11.37 -4.89 2.77
C TRP A 83 -10.39 -4.22 1.79
N PHE A 84 -10.02 -2.96 2.01
CA PHE A 84 -8.99 -2.28 1.20
C PHE A 84 -7.63 -2.98 1.28
N VAL A 85 -7.21 -3.40 2.48
CA VAL A 85 -5.98 -4.19 2.68
C VAL A 85 -6.04 -5.50 1.87
N LEU A 86 -7.15 -6.22 1.92
CA LEU A 86 -7.34 -7.46 1.15
C LEU A 86 -7.28 -7.23 -0.37
N LYS A 87 -7.84 -6.12 -0.86
CA LYS A 87 -7.73 -5.73 -2.28
C LYS A 87 -6.29 -5.46 -2.67
N ARG A 88 -5.51 -4.81 -1.81
CA ARG A 88 -4.08 -4.58 -2.05
C ARG A 88 -3.30 -5.88 -2.12
N ILE A 89 -3.53 -6.79 -1.16
CA ILE A 89 -2.93 -8.13 -1.15
C ILE A 89 -3.22 -8.88 -2.46
N SER A 90 -4.48 -8.84 -2.92
CA SER A 90 -4.90 -9.46 -4.18
C SER A 90 -4.16 -8.87 -5.39
N SER A 91 -3.95 -7.55 -5.41
CA SER A 91 -3.18 -6.87 -6.46
C SER A 91 -1.72 -7.33 -6.49
N ILE A 92 -1.07 -7.43 -5.32
CA ILE A 92 0.33 -7.89 -5.22
C ILE A 92 0.45 -9.33 -5.73
N PHE A 93 -0.49 -10.19 -5.35
CA PHE A 93 -0.50 -11.59 -5.78
C PHE A 93 -0.65 -11.73 -7.31
N LEU A 94 -1.53 -10.93 -7.92
CA LEU A 94 -1.66 -10.88 -9.37
C LEU A 94 -0.35 -10.44 -10.05
N THR A 95 0.27 -9.35 -9.57
CA THR A 95 1.55 -8.87 -10.10
C THR A 95 2.63 -9.94 -10.00
N GLN A 96 2.74 -10.64 -8.87
CA GLN A 96 3.70 -11.74 -8.71
C GLN A 96 3.44 -12.87 -9.70
N GLN A 97 2.19 -13.32 -9.86
CA GLN A 97 1.86 -14.37 -10.83
C GLN A 97 2.20 -13.99 -12.26
N VAL A 98 1.93 -12.75 -12.66
CA VAL A 98 2.27 -12.25 -13.99
C VAL A 98 3.78 -12.27 -14.19
N ARG A 99 4.57 -11.73 -13.24
CA ARG A 99 6.04 -11.73 -13.31
C ARG A 99 6.62 -13.15 -13.37
N ILE A 100 6.07 -14.09 -12.62
CA ILE A 100 6.47 -15.51 -12.67
C ILE A 100 6.27 -16.08 -14.09
N GLU A 101 5.15 -15.80 -14.75
CA GLU A 101 4.93 -16.26 -16.13
C GLU A 101 5.79 -15.55 -17.16
N LEU A 102 6.03 -14.25 -17.00
CA LEU A 102 6.93 -13.49 -17.87
C LEU A 102 8.34 -14.07 -17.79
N ASN A 103 8.83 -14.40 -16.59
CA ASN A 103 10.10 -15.09 -16.40
C ASN A 103 10.13 -16.46 -17.10
N LYS A 104 9.06 -17.27 -17.00
CA LYS A 104 8.98 -18.58 -17.70
C LYS A 104 9.04 -18.43 -19.22
N LYS A 105 8.54 -17.32 -19.76
CA LYS A 105 8.55 -17.01 -21.19
C LYS A 105 9.79 -16.24 -21.64
N ASN A 106 10.74 -15.97 -20.74
CA ASN A 106 11.92 -15.12 -20.98
C ASN A 106 11.56 -13.72 -21.51
N ILE A 107 10.47 -13.14 -21.02
CA ILE A 107 10.02 -11.78 -21.37
C ILE A 107 10.54 -10.82 -20.31
N THR A 108 11.30 -9.81 -20.72
CA THR A 108 11.81 -8.76 -19.84
C THR A 108 10.69 -7.79 -19.45
N TYR A 109 10.66 -7.39 -18.18
CA TYR A 109 9.72 -6.38 -17.65
C TYR A 109 10.43 -5.34 -16.76
N GLU A 110 11.74 -5.21 -16.94
CA GLU A 110 12.57 -4.17 -16.35
C GLU A 110 12.66 -3.02 -17.35
N GLY A 111 12.18 -1.85 -16.96
CA GLY A 111 12.11 -0.69 -17.86
C GLY A 111 10.87 0.16 -17.60
N ASN A 112 10.87 1.34 -18.18
CA ASN A 112 9.71 2.23 -18.15
C ASN A 112 8.73 1.88 -19.27
N TYR A 113 7.46 2.25 -19.11
CA TYR A 113 6.45 2.01 -20.14
C TYR A 113 6.83 2.63 -21.49
N ASP A 114 7.41 3.84 -21.47
CA ASP A 114 7.82 4.58 -22.67
C ASP A 114 9.01 3.93 -23.40
N GLU A 115 9.69 2.97 -22.77
CA GLU A 115 10.83 2.24 -23.33
C GLU A 115 10.42 0.91 -23.97
N LEU A 116 9.16 0.48 -23.79
CA LEU A 116 8.66 -0.78 -24.32
C LEU A 116 8.41 -0.69 -25.82
N ASN A 117 8.91 -1.67 -26.56
CA ASN A 117 8.48 -1.88 -27.93
C ASN A 117 7.05 -2.48 -27.98
N GLU A 118 6.37 -2.33 -29.12
CA GLU A 118 4.99 -2.81 -29.31
C GLU A 118 4.85 -4.32 -29.04
N ASP A 119 5.83 -5.12 -29.46
CA ASP A 119 5.86 -6.56 -29.20
C ASP A 119 5.98 -6.90 -27.71
N GLU A 120 6.85 -6.19 -26.98
CA GLU A 120 7.05 -6.40 -25.54
C GLU A 120 5.80 -6.03 -24.76
N TYR A 121 5.18 -4.89 -25.11
CA TYR A 121 3.89 -4.48 -24.56
C TYR A 121 2.82 -5.54 -24.78
N ASN A 122 2.65 -6.02 -26.02
CA ASN A 122 1.64 -7.02 -26.38
C ASN A 122 1.83 -8.33 -25.60
N GLN A 123 3.08 -8.78 -25.45
CA GLN A 123 3.40 -9.99 -24.70
C GLN A 123 3.07 -9.84 -23.20
N ILE A 124 3.42 -8.70 -22.58
CA ILE A 124 3.10 -8.43 -21.17
C ILE A 124 1.59 -8.32 -20.98
N ARG A 125 0.90 -7.58 -21.85
CA ARG A 125 -0.55 -7.41 -21.85
C ARG A 125 -1.25 -8.76 -21.91
N ASP A 126 -0.87 -9.63 -22.83
CA ASP A 126 -1.54 -10.92 -23.02
C ASP A 126 -1.39 -11.84 -21.80
N VAL A 127 -0.21 -11.87 -21.18
CA VAL A 127 0.01 -12.60 -19.92
C VAL A 127 -0.84 -12.01 -18.80
N LEU A 128 -0.90 -10.68 -18.69
CA LEU A 128 -1.70 -9.98 -17.70
C LEU A 128 -3.20 -10.27 -17.84
N VAL A 129 -3.74 -10.16 -19.06
CA VAL A 129 -5.15 -10.44 -19.36
C VAL A 129 -5.46 -11.90 -19.07
N THR A 130 -4.57 -12.83 -19.42
CA THR A 130 -4.74 -14.26 -19.17
C THR A 130 -4.79 -14.61 -17.68
N LYS A 131 -3.96 -13.97 -16.84
CA LYS A 131 -3.89 -14.28 -15.41
C LYS A 131 -4.92 -13.54 -14.56
N SER A 132 -5.38 -12.37 -15.00
CA SER A 132 -6.37 -11.59 -14.26
C SER A 132 -7.79 -12.02 -14.61
N LYS A 133 -8.50 -12.67 -13.66
CA LYS A 133 -9.92 -13.03 -13.80
C LYS A 133 -10.84 -11.86 -14.13
N VAL A 134 -10.44 -10.63 -13.78
CA VAL A 134 -11.23 -9.42 -14.04
C VAL A 134 -10.95 -8.91 -15.44
N LEU A 135 -9.68 -8.87 -15.86
CA LEU A 135 -9.30 -8.38 -17.18
C LEU A 135 -9.67 -9.39 -18.28
N SER A 136 -9.54 -10.69 -18.03
CA SER A 136 -9.93 -11.76 -18.96
C SER A 136 -11.41 -11.73 -19.36
N LYS A 137 -12.27 -11.10 -18.55
CA LYS A 137 -13.70 -10.91 -18.85
C LYS A 137 -13.98 -9.67 -19.69
N ARG A 138 -13.04 -8.73 -19.73
CA ARG A 138 -13.19 -7.42 -20.40
C ARG A 138 -12.36 -7.31 -21.67
N PHE A 139 -11.27 -8.07 -21.75
CA PHE A 139 -10.28 -7.99 -22.81
C PHE A 139 -9.97 -9.40 -23.32
N LEU A 140 -9.76 -9.51 -24.63
CA LEU A 140 -9.35 -10.75 -25.28
C LEU A 140 -7.82 -10.72 -25.50
N PRO A 141 -7.09 -11.78 -25.12
CA PRO A 141 -5.66 -11.86 -25.39
C PRO A 141 -5.41 -11.89 -26.91
N GLY A 142 -4.36 -11.20 -27.36
CA GLY A 142 -3.98 -11.12 -28.78
C GLY A 142 -4.83 -10.20 -29.65
N GLN A 143 -5.83 -9.49 -29.09
CA GLN A 143 -6.63 -8.51 -29.82
C GLN A 143 -6.52 -7.12 -29.19
N PRO A 144 -6.29 -6.07 -29.98
CA PRO A 144 -6.28 -4.71 -29.47
C PRO A 144 -7.68 -4.30 -28.99
N SER A 145 -7.75 -3.60 -27.85
CA SER A 145 -9.02 -3.14 -27.29
C SER A 145 -9.29 -1.67 -27.60
N VAL A 146 -10.57 -1.31 -27.70
CA VAL A 146 -11.01 0.10 -27.73
C VAL A 146 -10.67 0.81 -26.40
N HIS A 147 -10.53 0.06 -25.31
CA HIS A 147 -10.19 0.57 -23.98
C HIS A 147 -8.73 0.27 -23.58
N GLU A 148 -7.81 0.27 -24.55
CA GLU A 148 -6.39 -0.04 -24.31
C GLU A 148 -5.75 0.88 -23.26
N ALA A 149 -6.16 2.16 -23.19
CA ALA A 149 -5.69 3.12 -22.19
C ALA A 149 -5.92 2.66 -20.74
N ASP A 150 -6.94 1.82 -20.49
CA ASP A 150 -7.16 1.24 -19.17
C ASP A 150 -6.13 0.15 -18.86
N LEU A 151 -5.72 -0.63 -19.87
CA LEU A 151 -4.72 -1.70 -19.76
C LEU A 151 -3.31 -1.16 -19.52
N VAL A 152 -2.97 -0.01 -20.11
CA VAL A 152 -1.68 0.66 -19.91
C VAL A 152 -1.36 0.81 -18.41
N LYS A 153 -2.33 1.28 -17.61
CA LYS A 153 -2.18 1.46 -16.15
C LYS A 153 -1.92 0.14 -15.40
N TYR A 154 -2.38 -0.99 -15.95
CA TYR A 154 -2.11 -2.29 -15.35
C TYR A 154 -0.76 -2.82 -15.80
N VAL A 155 -0.38 -2.64 -17.07
CA VAL A 155 0.94 -3.01 -17.59
C VAL A 155 2.04 -2.24 -16.85
N GLU A 156 1.89 -0.94 -16.68
CA GLU A 156 2.83 -0.09 -15.93
C GLU A 156 3.06 -0.59 -14.49
N LYS A 157 2.01 -1.11 -13.82
CA LYS A 157 2.13 -1.71 -12.48
C LYS A 157 2.88 -3.04 -12.46
N ILE A 158 2.95 -3.75 -13.58
CA ILE A 158 3.72 -4.98 -13.71
C ILE A 158 5.21 -4.67 -13.86
N LEU A 159 5.54 -3.62 -14.61
CA LEU A 159 6.90 -3.20 -14.86
C LEU A 159 7.65 -2.87 -13.56
N ILE A 160 8.96 -3.11 -13.58
CA ILE A 160 9.87 -2.65 -12.54
C ILE A 160 10.56 -1.41 -13.11
N PRO A 161 10.30 -0.21 -12.56
CA PRO A 161 11.00 0.98 -13.00
C PRO A 161 12.50 0.79 -12.74
N SER A 162 13.35 1.16 -13.70
CA SER A 162 14.82 1.00 -13.59
C SER A 162 15.46 2.05 -12.65
N TYR A 163 14.77 2.46 -11.59
CA TYR A 163 15.18 3.59 -10.78
C TYR A 163 16.46 3.26 -9.99
N ARG A 164 17.51 4.06 -10.22
CA ARG A 164 18.83 3.92 -9.59
C ARG A 164 18.94 4.51 -8.18
N TYR A 165 17.89 5.18 -7.67
CA TYR A 165 17.90 5.75 -6.32
C TYR A 165 17.32 4.77 -5.32
N ASP A 166 18.17 3.84 -4.87
CA ASP A 166 17.92 3.10 -3.65
C ASP A 166 18.17 4.03 -2.46
N LEU A 167 17.20 4.17 -1.57
CA LEU A 167 17.43 4.84 -0.29
C LEU A 167 18.59 4.14 0.42
N SER A 168 19.52 4.91 0.98
CA SER A 168 20.60 4.35 1.77
C SER A 168 20.04 3.60 2.98
N LEU A 169 20.78 2.62 3.52
CA LEU A 169 20.36 1.88 4.72
C LEU A 169 19.98 2.84 5.87
N VAL A 170 20.76 3.91 6.04
CA VAL A 170 20.53 4.95 7.04
C VAL A 170 19.21 5.67 6.76
N GLN A 171 18.96 6.10 5.52
CA GLN A 171 17.69 6.76 5.15
C GLN A 171 16.49 5.85 5.36
N LYS A 172 16.59 4.56 5.02
CA LYS A 172 15.54 3.56 5.27
C LYS A 172 15.27 3.40 6.76
N ALA A 173 16.32 3.28 7.57
CA ALA A 173 16.20 3.17 9.02
C ALA A 173 15.60 4.43 9.66
N THR A 174 16.03 5.61 9.23
CA THR A 174 15.49 6.90 9.71
C THR A 174 14.00 7.04 9.36
N LEU A 175 13.61 6.76 8.11
CA LEU A 175 12.21 6.82 7.70
C LEU A 175 11.34 5.82 8.45
N LEU A 176 11.83 4.59 8.65
CA LEU A 176 11.12 3.58 9.45
C LEU A 176 10.96 4.02 10.90
N ALA A 177 12.01 4.60 11.51
CA ALA A 177 11.94 5.12 12.87
C ALA A 177 10.92 6.27 12.98
N ILE A 178 10.91 7.21 12.04
CA ILE A 178 9.92 8.29 11.97
C ILE A 178 8.51 7.72 11.84
N TYR A 179 8.30 6.78 10.93
CA TYR A 179 7.00 6.13 10.73
C TYR A 179 6.51 5.39 12.00
N LEU A 180 7.36 4.59 12.64
CA LEU A 180 7.02 3.88 13.87
C LEU A 180 6.74 4.84 15.03
N SER A 181 7.56 5.89 15.18
CA SER A 181 7.33 6.91 16.22
C SER A 181 6.00 7.64 16.02
N ALA A 182 5.58 7.92 14.79
CA ALA A 182 4.28 8.54 14.50
C ALA A 182 3.09 7.65 14.93
N ILE A 183 3.27 6.33 14.97
CA ILE A 183 2.27 5.37 15.47
C ILE A 183 2.36 5.22 17.00
N ILE A 184 3.57 5.09 17.53
CA ILE A 184 3.81 4.75 18.95
C ILE A 184 3.57 5.95 19.87
N LEU A 185 4.04 7.15 19.51
CA LEU A 185 3.98 8.32 20.40
C LEU A 185 2.55 8.70 20.81
N PRO A 186 1.56 8.74 19.89
CA PRO A 186 0.17 9.00 20.29
C PRO A 186 -0.39 7.97 21.27
N VAL A 187 -0.03 6.69 21.10
CA VAL A 187 -0.49 5.60 21.97
C VAL A 187 0.13 5.74 23.36
N LEU A 188 1.44 6.03 23.44
CA LEU A 188 2.12 6.27 24.70
C LEU A 188 1.54 7.48 25.44
N GLN A 189 1.29 8.58 24.73
CA GLN A 189 0.66 9.77 25.32
C GLN A 189 -0.74 9.45 25.86
N TRP A 190 -1.53 8.66 25.12
CA TRP A 190 -2.85 8.23 25.55
C TRP A 190 -2.80 7.36 26.81
N LEU A 191 -1.87 6.40 26.88
CA LEU A 191 -1.67 5.55 28.05
C LEU A 191 -1.24 6.36 29.28
N TYR A 192 -0.30 7.29 29.11
CA TYR A 192 0.13 8.21 30.17
C TYR A 192 -1.00 9.13 30.67
N PHE A 193 -2.01 9.41 29.85
CA PHE A 193 -3.17 10.21 30.26
C PHE A 193 -4.27 9.38 30.93
N LYS A 194 -4.26 8.05 30.76
CA LYS A 194 -5.23 7.14 31.38
C LYS A 194 -4.75 6.58 32.74
N ALA A 195 -3.43 6.53 32.94
CA ALA A 195 -2.78 6.22 34.22
C ALA A 195 -2.75 7.45 35.14
#